data_AF-A0A6A6FIM3-F1
#
_entry.id   AF-A0A6A6FIM3-F1
#
_cell.length_a   1.000
_cell.length_b   1.000
_cell.length_c   1.000
_cell.angle_alpha   90.00
_cell.angle_beta   90.00
_cell.angle_gamma   90.00
#
_symmetry.space_group_name_H-M   'P 1'
#
loop_
_entity.id
_entity.type
_entity.pdbx_description
1 polymer ?
#
loop_
_entity_poly.entity_id
_entity_poly.type
_entity_poly.pdbx_seq_one_letter_code
_entity_poly.pdbx_strand_id
1 'polypeptide(L)'
;WDDPSFQPYRAAFPEEHRTSPEALQAHVEHLTKRDIKVAYLKNLQGYLWQAGYRTGAYSTTLFEDVVPQLRQWKVQGLSLAIYSSGSIFAQKLLFGHPPGTEDLTALFDGWFDTTNAGMKTESASYAKIARDLEWKPEQILFLSDNVKEIDAAHEAKMQAVLVHRPGNAEIAFADRSRLQLVESLTEIYFNKGTGTEVGKE
;
A
#
# COMPACT_ATOMS: atom_id res chain seq x y z
N TRP A 1 21.73 19.95 6.32
CA TRP A 1 22.28 20.05 4.96
C TRP A 1 23.54 19.21 4.82
N ASP A 2 24.48 19.32 5.76
CA ASP A 2 25.77 18.61 5.70
C ASP A 2 25.78 17.22 6.37
N ASP A 3 24.60 16.70 6.74
CA ASP A 3 24.44 15.38 7.32
C ASP A 3 24.89 14.29 6.33
N PRO A 4 25.87 13.43 6.68
CA PRO A 4 26.32 12.33 5.83
C PRO A 4 25.20 11.38 5.40
N SER A 5 24.21 11.15 6.25
CA SER A 5 23.05 10.30 5.94
C SER A 5 22.12 10.91 4.89
N PHE A 6 22.13 12.23 4.74
CA PHE A 6 21.35 12.96 3.75
C PHE A 6 22.04 13.04 2.37
N GLN A 7 23.38 12.93 2.32
CA GLN A 7 24.15 13.12 1.09
C GLN A 7 23.70 12.26 -0.10
N PRO A 8 23.40 10.95 0.07
CA PRO A 8 22.95 10.11 -1.03
C PRO A 8 21.63 10.61 -1.65
N TYR A 9 20.71 11.11 -0.80
CA TYR A 9 19.42 11.63 -1.24
C TYR A 9 19.55 12.96 -1.97
N ARG A 10 20.43 13.85 -1.48
CA ARG A 10 20.76 15.11 -2.17
C ARG A 10 21.44 14.86 -3.53
N ALA A 11 22.37 13.91 -3.59
CA ALA A 11 23.13 13.60 -4.81
C ALA A 11 22.27 13.03 -5.94
N ALA A 12 21.11 12.46 -5.63
CA ALA A 12 20.17 11.94 -6.61
C ALA A 12 19.38 13.02 -7.38
N PHE A 13 19.38 14.27 -6.90
CA PHE A 13 18.71 15.39 -7.55
C PHE A 13 19.58 15.98 -8.67
N PRO A 14 18.97 16.56 -9.74
CA PRO A 14 19.71 17.29 -10.77
C PRO A 14 20.63 18.36 -10.16
N GLU A 15 21.81 18.56 -10.76
CA GLU A 15 22.87 19.40 -10.19
C GLU A 15 22.41 20.82 -9.87
N GLU A 16 21.65 21.44 -10.77
CA GLU A 16 21.05 22.76 -10.61
C GLU A 16 20.17 22.92 -9.37
N HIS A 17 19.55 21.81 -8.90
CA HIS A 17 18.66 21.81 -7.74
C HIS A 17 19.32 21.38 -6.44
N ARG A 18 20.61 21.02 -6.43
CA ARG A 18 21.35 20.61 -5.22
C ARG A 18 22.48 21.56 -4.83
N THR A 19 22.47 22.78 -5.37
CA THR A 19 23.47 23.83 -5.13
C THR A 19 23.33 24.48 -3.75
N SER A 20 22.10 24.62 -3.24
CA SER A 20 21.81 25.14 -1.90
C SER A 20 20.57 24.48 -1.29
N PRO A 21 20.35 24.59 0.03
CA PRO A 21 19.12 24.16 0.67
C PRO A 21 17.86 24.74 0.02
N GLU A 22 17.89 26.03 -0.32
CA GLU A 22 16.77 26.77 -0.90
C GLU A 22 16.43 26.28 -2.30
N ALA A 23 17.45 26.03 -3.14
CA ALA A 23 17.27 25.49 -4.48
C ALA A 23 16.63 24.08 -4.44
N LEU A 24 17.08 23.24 -3.51
CA LEU A 24 16.53 21.90 -3.33
C LEU A 24 15.09 21.96 -2.84
N GLN A 25 14.81 22.79 -1.83
CA GLN A 25 13.48 22.95 -1.27
C GLN A 25 12.50 23.47 -2.34
N ALA A 26 12.89 24.50 -3.11
CA ALA A 26 12.05 25.05 -4.17
C ALA A 26 11.68 23.98 -5.22
N HIS A 27 12.63 23.10 -5.58
CA HIS A 27 12.35 22.00 -6.50
C HIS A 27 11.45 20.93 -5.89
N VAL A 28 11.69 20.53 -4.64
CA VAL A 28 10.83 19.58 -3.92
C VAL A 28 9.40 20.10 -3.84
N GLU A 29 9.21 21.39 -3.51
CA GLU A 29 7.89 22.02 -3.50
C GLU A 29 7.25 22.06 -4.88
N HIS A 30 8.01 22.38 -5.92
CA HIS A 30 7.55 22.40 -7.30
C HIS A 30 7.00 21.03 -7.72
N LEU A 31 7.78 19.97 -7.47
CA LEU A 31 7.41 18.60 -7.83
C LEU A 31 6.19 18.14 -7.03
N THR A 32 6.15 18.45 -5.74
CA THR A 32 5.04 18.10 -4.84
C THR A 32 3.75 18.80 -5.26
N LYS A 33 3.78 20.11 -5.52
CA LYS A 33 2.61 20.90 -5.95
C LYS A 33 2.01 20.43 -7.29
N ARG A 34 2.83 19.82 -8.16
CA ARG A 34 2.40 19.31 -9.47
C ARG A 34 2.17 17.80 -9.48
N ASP A 35 2.26 17.14 -8.33
CA ASP A 35 2.17 15.69 -8.19
C ASP A 35 3.13 14.89 -9.10
N ILE A 36 4.32 15.46 -9.36
CA ILE A 36 5.32 14.84 -10.24
C ILE A 36 6.01 13.68 -9.50
N LYS A 37 5.82 12.46 -10.01
CA LYS A 37 6.36 11.23 -9.42
C LYS A 37 7.74 10.89 -9.98
N VAL A 38 8.79 11.51 -9.44
CA VAL A 38 10.20 11.22 -9.80
C VAL A 38 10.91 10.41 -8.72
N ALA A 39 11.80 9.51 -9.14
CA ALA A 39 12.45 8.53 -8.27
C ALA A 39 13.25 9.19 -7.12
N TYR A 40 14.02 10.25 -7.42
CA TYR A 40 14.83 10.93 -6.40
C TYR A 40 13.97 11.62 -5.32
N LEU A 41 12.80 12.15 -5.68
CA LEU A 41 11.86 12.73 -4.72
C LEU A 41 11.26 11.66 -3.82
N LYS A 42 10.85 10.52 -4.40
CA LYS A 42 10.34 9.38 -3.63
C LYS A 42 11.37 8.87 -2.63
N ASN A 43 12.64 8.79 -3.02
CA ASN A 43 13.73 8.36 -2.13
C ASN A 43 13.92 9.35 -0.97
N LEU A 44 13.92 10.66 -1.26
CA LEU A 44 14.01 11.69 -0.23
C LEU A 44 12.82 11.64 0.74
N GLN A 45 11.60 11.51 0.22
CA GLN A 45 10.39 11.37 1.05
C GLN A 45 10.49 10.16 1.97
N GLY A 46 10.98 9.02 1.47
CA GLY A 46 11.30 7.85 2.28
C GLY A 46 12.23 8.20 3.44
N TYR A 47 13.42 8.74 3.16
CA TYR A 47 14.38 9.14 4.19
C TYR A 47 13.78 10.04 5.28
N LEU A 48 13.04 11.07 4.88
CA LEU A 48 12.39 11.99 5.82
C LEU A 48 11.32 11.31 6.66
N TRP A 49 10.53 10.41 6.06
CA TRP A 49 9.53 9.62 6.78
C TRP A 49 10.17 8.67 7.79
N GLN A 50 11.33 8.06 7.49
CA GLN A 50 12.00 7.16 8.42
C GLN A 50 12.30 7.83 9.75
N ALA A 51 12.86 9.04 9.69
CA ALA A 51 13.15 9.81 10.90
C ALA A 51 11.86 10.10 11.67
N GLY A 52 10.80 10.54 10.99
CA GLY A 52 9.55 10.89 11.65
C GLY A 52 8.75 9.69 12.20
N TYR A 53 8.73 8.54 11.53
CA TYR A 53 8.13 7.31 12.09
C TYR A 53 8.93 6.80 13.30
N ARG A 54 10.27 6.81 13.22
CA ARG A 54 11.12 6.36 14.33
C ARG A 54 11.02 7.25 15.56
N THR A 55 10.84 8.56 15.38
CA THR A 55 10.66 9.51 16.48
C THR A 55 9.21 9.64 16.93
N GLY A 56 8.26 9.02 16.23
CA GLY A 56 6.83 9.18 16.47
C GLY A 56 6.26 10.53 16.01
N ALA A 57 7.04 11.37 15.32
CA ALA A 57 6.56 12.62 14.71
C ALA A 57 5.55 12.37 13.58
N TYR A 58 5.63 11.21 12.93
CA TYR A 58 4.60 10.70 12.04
C TYR A 58 4.07 9.38 12.58
N SER A 59 2.77 9.20 12.45
CA SER A 59 2.10 8.01 12.89
C SER A 59 0.89 7.79 12.00
N THR A 60 0.61 6.54 11.67
CA THR A 60 -0.55 6.17 10.86
C THR A 60 -1.36 5.18 11.65
N THR A 61 -2.47 5.65 12.19
CA THR A 61 -3.42 4.80 12.91
C THR A 61 -4.10 3.88 11.92
N LEU A 62 -4.00 2.56 12.17
CA LEU A 62 -4.77 1.56 11.45
C LEU A 62 -6.20 1.52 12.00
N PHE A 63 -7.17 1.14 11.17
CA PHE A 63 -8.52 0.85 11.67
C PHE A 63 -8.47 -0.29 12.70
N GLU A 64 -9.33 -0.24 13.70
CA GLU A 64 -9.29 -1.12 14.87
C GLU A 64 -9.41 -2.62 14.52
N ASP A 65 -10.11 -2.94 13.42
CA ASP A 65 -10.29 -4.31 12.95
C ASP A 65 -9.07 -4.87 12.18
N VAL A 66 -8.17 -4.01 11.70
CA VAL A 66 -7.10 -4.42 10.78
C VAL A 66 -6.10 -5.35 11.46
N VAL A 67 -5.53 -4.95 12.60
CA VAL A 67 -4.47 -5.73 13.25
C VAL A 67 -4.99 -7.09 13.76
N PRO A 68 -6.15 -7.16 14.46
CA PRO A 68 -6.73 -8.44 14.84
C PRO A 68 -6.96 -9.37 13.63
N GLN A 69 -7.49 -8.82 12.54
CA GLN A 69 -7.84 -9.63 11.36
C GLN A 69 -6.60 -10.16 10.63
N LEU A 70 -5.56 -9.33 10.42
CA LEU A 70 -4.31 -9.77 9.79
C LEU A 70 -3.66 -10.92 10.59
N ARG A 71 -3.65 -10.83 11.93
CA ARG A 71 -3.15 -11.90 12.79
C ARG A 71 -3.99 -13.16 12.66
N GLN A 72 -5.31 -13.04 12.65
CA GLN A 72 -6.22 -14.18 12.49
C GLN A 72 -5.97 -14.89 11.16
N TRP A 73 -5.80 -14.16 10.06
CA TRP A 73 -5.47 -14.72 8.75
C TRP A 73 -4.13 -15.45 8.76
N LYS A 74 -3.09 -14.92 9.42
CA LYS A 74 -1.81 -15.65 9.58
C LYS A 74 -1.98 -16.93 10.40
N VAL A 75 -2.77 -16.91 11.48
CA VAL A 75 -3.08 -18.11 12.28
C VAL A 75 -3.84 -19.16 11.44
N GLN A 76 -4.69 -18.72 10.51
CA GLN A 76 -5.39 -19.60 9.55
C GLN A 76 -4.47 -20.16 8.46
N GLY A 77 -3.21 -19.72 8.39
CA GLY A 77 -2.23 -20.18 7.41
C GLY A 77 -2.27 -19.41 6.08
N LEU A 78 -2.92 -18.24 6.04
CA LEU A 78 -2.93 -17.39 4.86
C LEU A 78 -1.61 -16.63 4.73
N SER A 79 -1.22 -16.38 3.48
CA SER A 79 -0.14 -15.47 3.16
C SER A 79 -0.68 -14.07 2.87
N LEU A 80 0.06 -13.04 3.25
CA LEU A 80 -0.36 -11.64 3.14
C LEU A 80 0.66 -10.85 2.34
N ALA A 81 0.20 -9.95 1.48
CA ALA A 81 1.07 -9.03 0.75
C ALA A 81 0.44 -7.63 0.71
N ILE A 82 1.27 -6.59 0.62
CA ILE A 82 0.82 -5.21 0.43
C ILE A 82 1.11 -4.77 -1.02
N TYR A 83 0.16 -4.07 -1.62
CA TYR A 83 0.34 -3.35 -2.88
C TYR A 83 -0.16 -1.91 -2.76
N SER A 84 0.74 -0.94 -2.85
CA SER A 84 0.41 0.48 -2.67
C SER A 84 1.16 1.39 -3.65
N SER A 85 0.65 2.60 -3.87
CA SER A 85 1.36 3.62 -4.65
C SER A 85 2.56 4.22 -3.88
N GLY A 86 2.53 4.15 -2.55
CA GLY A 86 3.66 4.46 -1.68
C GLY A 86 4.80 3.47 -1.89
N SER A 87 6.05 3.93 -1.73
CA SER A 87 7.22 3.06 -1.91
C SER A 87 7.21 1.91 -0.90
N ILE A 88 7.81 0.77 -1.27
CA ILE A 88 7.98 -0.37 -0.34
C ILE A 88 8.61 0.07 0.99
N PHE A 89 9.56 1.01 0.93
CA PHE A 89 10.18 1.59 2.12
C PHE A 89 9.16 2.28 3.03
N ALA A 90 8.28 3.12 2.47
CA ALA A 90 7.23 3.79 3.23
C ALA A 90 6.19 2.81 3.79
N GLN A 91 5.82 1.79 3.02
CA GLN A 91 4.92 0.73 3.47
C GLN A 91 5.49 0.01 4.70
N LYS A 92 6.77 -0.37 4.66
CA LYS A 92 7.46 -1.01 5.79
C LYS A 92 7.56 -0.11 7.02
N LEU A 93 7.77 1.20 6.84
CA LEU A 93 7.75 2.14 7.96
C LEU A 93 6.36 2.22 8.62
N LEU A 94 5.30 2.30 7.81
CA LEU A 94 3.92 2.35 8.30
C LEU A 94 3.58 1.13 9.16
N PHE A 95 3.87 -0.08 8.65
CA PHE A 95 3.58 -1.33 9.37
C PHE A 95 4.63 -1.69 10.43
N GLY A 96 5.82 -1.09 10.40
CA GLY A 96 6.86 -1.28 11.42
C GLY A 96 6.72 -0.38 12.64
N HIS A 97 6.00 0.75 12.50
CA HIS A 97 5.76 1.71 13.58
C HIS A 97 4.30 2.14 13.76
N PRO A 98 3.32 1.21 13.72
CA PRO A 98 1.91 1.56 13.98
C PRO A 98 1.72 2.00 15.44
N PRO A 99 0.99 3.09 15.71
CA PRO A 99 0.69 3.52 17.08
C PRO A 99 -0.04 2.46 17.88
N GLY A 100 0.41 2.22 19.11
CA GLY A 100 -0.31 1.35 20.06
C GLY A 100 -0.25 -0.15 19.76
N THR A 101 0.58 -0.59 18.81
CA THR A 101 0.79 -2.02 18.50
C THR A 101 2.24 -2.27 18.10
N GLU A 102 2.65 -3.54 18.07
CA GLU A 102 3.97 -4.00 17.67
C GLU A 102 4.28 -3.82 16.17
N ASP A 103 5.53 -4.08 15.79
CA ASP A 103 5.95 -4.18 14.39
C ASP A 103 5.21 -5.33 13.69
N LEU A 104 4.43 -4.98 12.65
CA LEU A 104 3.60 -5.90 11.86
C LEU A 104 4.28 -6.35 10.57
N THR A 105 5.50 -5.90 10.27
CA THR A 105 6.16 -6.18 8.98
C THR A 105 6.36 -7.68 8.74
N ALA A 106 6.54 -8.45 9.82
CA ALA A 106 6.68 -9.91 9.76
C ALA A 106 5.38 -10.65 9.38
N LEU A 107 4.22 -9.97 9.38
CA LEU A 107 2.97 -10.58 8.91
C LEU A 107 2.92 -10.69 7.38
N PHE A 108 3.69 -9.86 6.65
CA PHE A 108 3.62 -9.77 5.20
C PHE A 108 4.74 -10.57 4.52
N ASP A 109 4.34 -11.42 3.58
CA ASP A 109 5.19 -12.26 2.75
C ASP A 109 5.64 -11.53 1.46
N GLY A 110 5.02 -10.39 1.13
CA GLY A 110 5.33 -9.62 -0.08
C GLY A 110 5.01 -8.13 0.03
N TRP A 111 5.81 -7.30 -0.66
CA TRP A 111 5.67 -5.85 -0.71
C TRP A 111 5.78 -5.36 -2.15
N PHE A 112 4.76 -4.64 -2.61
CA PHE A 112 4.65 -4.20 -3.99
C PHE A 112 4.30 -2.73 -4.06
N ASP A 113 4.93 -2.05 -5.01
CA ASP A 113 4.61 -0.68 -5.37
C ASP A 113 4.55 -0.49 -6.88
N THR A 114 4.29 0.75 -7.31
CA THR A 114 4.20 1.09 -8.74
C THR A 114 5.48 0.85 -9.53
N THR A 115 6.63 0.69 -8.86
CA THR A 115 7.92 0.48 -9.52
C THR A 115 8.23 -0.99 -9.78
N ASN A 116 7.82 -1.89 -8.86
CA ASN A 116 8.07 -3.32 -9.01
C ASN A 116 6.87 -4.09 -9.54
N ALA A 117 5.63 -3.64 -9.35
CA ALA A 117 4.43 -4.30 -9.88
C ALA A 117 3.89 -3.65 -11.16
N GLY A 118 3.91 -2.32 -11.23
CA GLY A 118 3.23 -1.53 -12.28
C GLY A 118 2.08 -0.71 -11.72
N MET A 119 1.27 -0.09 -12.58
CA MET A 119 0.16 0.77 -12.14
C MET A 119 -1.00 -0.05 -11.55
N LYS A 120 -1.63 0.46 -10.48
CA LYS A 120 -2.69 -0.25 -9.74
C LYS A 120 -3.99 -0.46 -10.54
N THR A 121 -4.15 0.26 -11.64
CA THR A 121 -5.30 0.12 -12.54
C THR A 121 -5.02 -0.74 -13.77
N GLU A 122 -3.88 -1.44 -13.79
CA GLU A 122 -3.48 -2.32 -14.89
C GLU A 122 -3.48 -3.77 -14.43
N SER A 123 -4.23 -4.63 -15.11
CA SER A 123 -4.33 -6.07 -14.79
C SER A 123 -2.98 -6.80 -14.87
N ALA A 124 -2.06 -6.32 -15.72
CA ALA A 124 -0.68 -6.83 -15.80
C ALA A 124 0.07 -6.73 -14.46
N SER A 125 -0.20 -5.72 -13.65
CA SER A 125 0.42 -5.54 -12.33
C SER A 125 0.05 -6.66 -11.38
N TYR A 126 -1.22 -7.06 -11.38
CA TYR A 126 -1.75 -8.15 -10.55
C TYR A 126 -1.22 -9.50 -11.01
N ALA A 127 -1.19 -9.75 -12.33
CA ALA A 127 -0.57 -10.95 -12.87
C ALA A 127 0.92 -11.07 -12.49
N LYS A 128 1.64 -9.94 -12.48
CA LYS A 128 3.02 -9.87 -12.03
C LYS A 128 3.17 -10.18 -10.55
N ILE A 129 2.33 -9.59 -9.69
CA ILE A 129 2.31 -9.85 -8.23
C ILE A 129 2.09 -11.34 -7.96
N ALA A 130 1.07 -11.94 -8.58
CA ALA A 130 0.78 -13.36 -8.41
C ALA A 130 1.97 -14.25 -8.80
N ARG A 131 2.60 -13.95 -9.95
CA ARG A 131 3.78 -14.68 -10.43
C ARG A 131 4.98 -14.52 -9.50
N ASP A 132 5.28 -13.30 -9.06
CA ASP A 132 6.44 -13.03 -8.21
C ASP A 132 6.30 -13.68 -6.81
N LEU A 133 5.06 -13.89 -6.35
CA LEU A 133 4.74 -14.63 -5.11
C LEU A 133 4.57 -16.14 -5.32
N GLU A 134 4.58 -16.61 -6.57
CA GLU A 134 4.25 -17.99 -6.95
C GLU A 134 2.84 -18.43 -6.49
N TRP A 135 1.91 -17.47 -6.43
CA TRP A 135 0.51 -17.71 -6.07
C TRP A 135 -0.36 -17.85 -7.31
N LYS A 136 -1.35 -18.73 -7.26
CA LYS A 136 -2.36 -18.84 -8.34
C LYS A 136 -3.30 -17.64 -8.25
N PRO A 137 -3.50 -16.85 -9.32
CA PRO A 137 -4.37 -15.68 -9.29
C PRO A 137 -5.75 -15.97 -8.71
N GLU A 138 -6.35 -17.10 -9.07
CA GLU A 138 -7.70 -17.50 -8.63
C GLU A 138 -7.79 -17.82 -7.13
N GLN A 139 -6.65 -17.94 -6.43
CA GLN A 139 -6.56 -18.16 -4.98
C GLN A 139 -6.20 -16.88 -4.20
N ILE A 140 -6.11 -15.74 -4.88
CA ILE A 140 -5.77 -14.46 -4.28
C ILE A 140 -7.04 -13.63 -4.10
N LEU A 141 -7.26 -13.16 -2.88
CA LEU A 141 -8.25 -12.14 -2.56
C LEU A 141 -7.56 -10.77 -2.46
N PHE A 142 -7.92 -9.85 -3.35
CA PHE A 142 -7.45 -8.47 -3.33
C PHE A 142 -8.45 -7.54 -2.64
N LEU A 143 -7.97 -6.71 -1.73
CA LEU A 143 -8.77 -5.77 -0.95
C LEU A 143 -8.36 -4.34 -1.30
N SER A 144 -9.30 -3.53 -1.78
CA SER A 144 -9.04 -2.13 -2.13
C SER A 144 -10.30 -1.29 -1.97
N ASP A 145 -10.14 0.01 -1.72
CA ASP A 145 -11.22 0.99 -1.74
C ASP A 145 -11.51 1.54 -3.15
N ASN A 146 -10.67 1.20 -4.14
CA ASN A 146 -10.74 1.78 -5.47
C ASN A 146 -11.33 0.79 -6.50
N VAL A 147 -12.51 1.14 -7.03
CA VAL A 147 -13.23 0.36 -8.05
C VAL A 147 -12.36 -0.03 -9.24
N LYS A 148 -11.50 0.86 -9.74
CA LYS A 148 -10.65 0.57 -10.91
C LYS A 148 -9.56 -0.46 -10.59
N GLU A 149 -9.10 -0.50 -9.34
CA GLU A 149 -8.16 -1.52 -8.87
C GLU A 149 -8.85 -2.88 -8.70
N ILE A 150 -10.09 -2.88 -8.23
CA ILE A 150 -10.94 -4.09 -8.16
C ILE A 150 -11.15 -4.67 -9.56
N ASP A 151 -11.48 -3.83 -10.55
CA ASP A 151 -11.67 -4.26 -11.94
C ASP A 151 -10.38 -4.85 -12.54
N ALA A 152 -9.24 -4.20 -12.33
CA ALA A 152 -7.94 -4.69 -12.80
C ALA A 152 -7.54 -6.03 -12.15
N ALA A 153 -7.87 -6.24 -10.86
CA ALA A 153 -7.64 -7.51 -10.18
C ALA A 153 -8.53 -8.63 -10.74
N HIS A 154 -9.82 -8.35 -11.02
CA HIS A 154 -10.72 -9.30 -11.66
C HIS A 154 -10.26 -9.70 -13.06
N GLU A 155 -9.79 -8.74 -13.88
CA GLU A 155 -9.21 -9.03 -15.19
C GLU A 155 -7.99 -9.96 -15.12
N ALA A 156 -7.23 -9.87 -14.02
CA ALA A 156 -6.11 -10.77 -13.72
C ALA A 156 -6.55 -12.11 -13.08
N LYS A 157 -7.85 -12.39 -13.02
CA LYS A 157 -8.47 -13.59 -12.43
C LYS A 157 -8.35 -13.71 -10.92
N MET A 158 -8.01 -12.63 -10.22
CA MET A 158 -8.08 -12.60 -8.76
C MET A 158 -9.52 -12.42 -8.29
N GLN A 159 -9.81 -12.88 -7.08
CA GLN A 159 -10.98 -12.42 -6.36
C GLN A 159 -10.70 -11.01 -5.84
N ALA A 160 -11.71 -10.14 -5.80
CA ALA A 160 -11.51 -8.79 -5.27
C ALA A 160 -12.76 -8.28 -4.54
N VAL A 161 -12.52 -7.59 -3.43
CA VAL A 161 -13.56 -7.03 -2.56
C VAL A 161 -13.30 -5.55 -2.36
N LEU A 162 -14.34 -4.75 -2.57
CA LEU A 162 -14.31 -3.33 -2.31
C LEU A 162 -14.43 -3.09 -0.79
N VAL A 163 -13.44 -2.43 -0.19
CA VAL A 163 -13.43 -2.08 1.23
C VAL A 163 -13.79 -0.61 1.38
N HIS A 164 -14.95 -0.32 1.96
CA HIS A 164 -15.43 1.05 2.11
C HIS A 164 -15.32 1.51 3.56
N ARG A 165 -14.45 2.50 3.80
CA ARG A 165 -14.20 3.07 5.12
C ARG A 165 -14.76 4.48 5.23
N PRO A 166 -15.03 4.96 6.47
CA PRO A 166 -15.38 6.36 6.69
C PRO A 166 -14.34 7.31 6.05
N GLY A 167 -14.81 8.24 5.23
CA GLY A 167 -13.97 9.18 4.49
C GLY A 167 -13.64 8.79 3.05
N ASN A 168 -13.97 7.56 2.63
CA ASN A 168 -13.89 7.17 1.22
C ASN A 168 -14.95 7.90 0.39
N ALA A 169 -14.69 8.02 -0.92
CA ALA A 169 -15.66 8.56 -1.86
C ALA A 169 -16.92 7.69 -1.95
N GLU A 170 -18.07 8.32 -2.22
CA GLU A 170 -19.31 7.59 -2.41
C GLU A 170 -19.20 6.58 -3.57
N ILE A 171 -19.61 5.34 -3.28
CA ILE A 171 -19.65 4.29 -4.30
C ILE A 171 -20.88 4.47 -5.18
N ALA A 172 -20.66 4.57 -6.49
CA ALA A 172 -21.71 4.66 -7.49
C ALA A 172 -22.67 3.47 -7.43
N PHE A 173 -23.96 3.70 -7.71
CA PHE A 173 -24.98 2.66 -7.66
C PHE A 173 -24.63 1.43 -8.51
N ALA A 174 -24.13 1.64 -9.72
CA ALA A 174 -23.74 0.56 -10.63
C ALA A 174 -22.62 -0.34 -10.04
N ASP A 175 -21.69 0.24 -9.28
CA ASP A 175 -20.61 -0.52 -8.64
C ASP A 175 -21.11 -1.28 -7.40
N ARG A 176 -22.01 -0.68 -6.62
CA ARG A 176 -22.64 -1.36 -5.47
C ARG A 176 -23.44 -2.60 -5.89
N SER A 177 -24.02 -2.61 -7.09
CA SER A 177 -24.80 -3.75 -7.58
C SER A 177 -23.95 -4.92 -8.08
N ARG A 178 -22.68 -4.69 -8.43
CA ARG A 178 -21.81 -5.72 -9.06
C ARG A 178 -20.63 -6.16 -8.21
N LEU A 179 -20.19 -5.32 -7.27
CA LEU A 179 -19.01 -5.58 -6.44
C LEU A 179 -19.40 -6.12 -5.07
N GLN A 180 -18.59 -7.04 -4.55
CA GLN A 180 -18.64 -7.39 -3.13
C GLN A 180 -18.10 -6.22 -2.31
N LEU A 181 -18.84 -5.83 -1.28
CA LEU A 181 -18.57 -4.66 -0.46
C LEU A 181 -18.53 -5.06 1.01
N VAL A 182 -17.48 -4.64 1.70
CA VAL A 182 -17.36 -4.73 3.17
C VAL A 182 -16.97 -3.39 3.74
N GLU A 183 -17.33 -3.14 5.00
CA GLU A 183 -16.97 -1.93 5.74
C GLU A 183 -15.91 -2.22 6.83
N SER A 184 -15.72 -3.50 7.14
CA SER A 184 -14.73 -4.04 8.07
C SER A 184 -14.07 -5.29 7.51
N LEU A 185 -12.80 -5.52 7.85
CA LEU A 185 -12.13 -6.79 7.51
C LEU A 185 -12.70 -7.97 8.29
N THR A 186 -13.44 -7.72 9.39
CA THR A 186 -14.14 -8.77 10.12
C THR A 186 -15.26 -9.42 9.33
N GLU A 187 -15.74 -8.82 8.24
CA GLU A 187 -16.78 -9.38 7.35
C GLU A 187 -16.21 -10.39 6.32
N ILE A 188 -14.90 -10.69 6.39
CA ILE A 188 -14.21 -11.57 5.46
C ILE A 188 -13.82 -12.87 6.15
N TYR A 189 -14.32 -14.00 5.65
CA TYR A 189 -14.09 -15.31 6.21
C TYR A 189 -13.59 -16.30 5.13
N PHE A 190 -12.78 -17.28 5.55
CA PHE A 190 -12.24 -18.29 4.66
C PHE A 190 -12.70 -19.68 5.10
N ASN A 191 -13.53 -20.33 4.28
CA ASN A 191 -13.99 -21.68 4.57
C ASN A 191 -12.97 -22.72 4.12
N LYS A 192 -12.66 -23.68 5.00
CA LYS A 192 -11.85 -24.85 4.66
C LYS A 192 -12.65 -25.79 3.74
N GLY A 193 -12.70 -25.50 2.45
CA GLY A 193 -13.25 -26.44 1.45
C GLY A 193 -13.70 -25.84 0.12
N THR A 194 -14.13 -24.57 0.06
CA THR A 194 -14.86 -24.02 -1.10
C THR A 194 -14.33 -22.68 -1.63
N GLY A 195 -13.35 -22.06 -0.97
CA GLY A 195 -12.82 -20.73 -1.34
C GLY A 195 -13.21 -19.64 -0.33
N THR A 196 -12.86 -18.39 -0.64
CA THR A 196 -13.20 -17.20 0.14
C THR A 196 -14.71 -16.97 0.16
N GLU A 197 -15.29 -16.73 1.35
CA GLU A 197 -16.68 -16.30 1.49
C GLU A 197 -16.71 -14.91 2.15
N VAL A 198 -17.44 -13.99 1.53
CA VAL A 198 -17.68 -12.64 2.06
C VAL A 198 -19.12 -12.62 2.55
N GLY A 199 -19.32 -12.27 3.83
CA GLY A 199 -20.64 -12.33 4.44
C GLY A 199 -20.76 -11.38 5.62
N LYS A 200 -21.93 -10.75 5.74
CA LYS A 200 -22.37 -10.12 6.98
C LYS A 200 -23.00 -11.22 7.83
N GLU A 201 -22.54 -11.38 9.08
CA GLU A 201 -23.28 -12.17 10.07
C GLU A 201 -24.72 -11.65 10.25
#